data_AF-A0A094GJI6-F1
#
_entry.id   AF-A0A094GJI6-F1
#
_cell.length_a   1.000
_cell.length_b   1.000
_cell.length_c   1.000
_cell.angle_alpha   90.00
_cell.angle_beta   90.00
_cell.angle_gamma   90.00
#
_symmetry.space_group_name_H-M   'P 1'
#
loop_
_entity.id
_entity.type
_entity.pdbx_description
1 polymer ?
#
loop_
_entity_poly.entity_id
_entity_poly.type
_entity_poly.pdbx_seq_one_letter_code
_entity_poly.pdbx_strand_id
1 'polypeptide(L)' 'MGEEFMAKVGKVGELDEEKERIAWWRPTAVPGFWYMTGSFLWSRSFSKPLALQIKAVEEGLNPDYYLSSK' A
#
# COMPACT_ATOMS: atom_id res chain seq x y z
N MET A 1 7.40 15.07 12.58
CA MET A 1 6.21 14.26 12.21
C MET A 1 6.29 13.76 10.75
N GLY A 2 6.70 14.59 9.77
CA GLY A 2 6.75 14.18 8.36
C GLY A 2 7.96 13.32 7.96
N GLU A 3 9.17 13.64 8.46
CA GLU A 3 10.40 12.97 8.00
C GLU A 3 10.49 11.50 8.43
N GLU A 4 10.18 11.18 9.68
CA GLU A 4 10.14 9.79 10.17
C GLU A 4 9.09 8.93 9.46
N PHE A 5 7.96 9.53 9.10
CA PHE A 5 6.90 8.85 8.35
C PHE A 5 7.34 8.55 6.91
N MET A 6 7.94 9.53 6.24
CA MET A 6 8.48 9.37 4.89
C MET A 6 9.67 8.40 4.85
N ALA A 7 10.48 8.35 5.91
CA ALA A 7 11.56 7.37 6.04
C ALA A 7 11.03 5.92 6.13
N LYS A 8 9.87 5.70 6.77
CA LYS A 8 9.22 4.38 6.85
C LYS A 8 8.52 3.99 5.56
N VAL A 9 7.71 4.90 5.00
CA VAL A 9 6.91 4.61 3.78
C VAL A 9 7.79 4.53 2.53
N GLY A 10 8.97 5.14 2.54
CA GLY A 10 9.80 5.31 1.36
C GLY A 10 9.23 6.39 0.43
N LYS A 11 9.79 6.47 -0.78
CA LYS A 11 9.34 7.45 -1.78
C LYS A 11 8.05 6.97 -2.46
N VAL A 12 6.94 7.27 -1.81
CA VAL A 12 5.55 7.17 -2.30
C VAL A 12 5.48 7.48 -3.80
N GLY A 13 5.09 6.49 -4.62
CA GLY A 13 4.92 6.64 -6.07
C GLY A 13 6.17 6.46 -6.94
N GLU A 14 7.35 6.25 -6.36
CA GLU A 14 8.48 5.69 -7.11
C GLU A 14 8.24 4.21 -7.45
N LEU A 15 9.08 3.68 -8.34
CA LEU A 15 9.02 2.27 -8.73
C LEU A 15 9.87 1.45 -7.75
N ASP A 16 9.33 0.34 -7.26
CA ASP A 16 10.10 -0.67 -6.54
C ASP A 16 10.99 -1.49 -7.49
N GLU A 17 11.73 -2.46 -6.95
CA GLU A 17 12.62 -3.33 -7.73
C GLU A 17 11.87 -4.15 -8.81
N GLU A 18 10.58 -4.43 -8.58
CA GLU A 18 9.68 -5.10 -9.51
C GLU A 18 9.05 -4.15 -10.54
N LYS A 19 9.43 -2.86 -10.50
CA LYS A 19 8.89 -1.78 -11.34
C LYS A 19 7.41 -1.51 -11.09
N GLU A 20 6.94 -1.76 -9.89
CA GLU A 20 5.60 -1.40 -9.43
C GLU A 20 5.63 -0.13 -8.61
N ARG A 21 4.53 0.63 -8.60
CA ARG A 21 4.45 1.90 -7.88
C ARG A 21 4.33 1.63 -6.38
N ILE A 22 5.31 2.11 -5.61
CA ILE A 22 5.31 2.01 -4.14
C ILE A 22 4.03 2.62 -3.59
N ALA A 23 3.33 1.83 -2.78
CA ALA A 23 2.13 2.19 -2.03
C ALA A 23 0.92 2.67 -2.87
N TRP A 24 0.96 2.50 -4.20
CA TRP A 24 -0.23 2.67 -5.05
C TRP A 24 -1.09 1.42 -4.98
N TRP A 25 -2.28 1.51 -4.37
CA TRP A 25 -3.19 0.36 -4.23
C TRP A 25 -2.57 -0.85 -3.51
N ARG A 26 -1.47 -0.62 -2.81
CA ARG A 26 -0.64 -1.56 -2.04
C ARG A 26 -0.46 -1.03 -0.62
N PRO A 27 -0.21 -1.89 0.37
CA PRO A 27 0.03 -1.47 1.74
C PRO A 27 1.27 -0.58 1.81
N THR A 28 1.26 0.35 2.76
CA THR A 28 2.47 1.09 3.13
C THR A 28 3.16 0.42 4.30
N ALA A 29 4.40 0.78 4.58
CA ALA A 29 5.11 0.34 5.79
C ALA A 29 4.48 0.86 7.11
N VAL A 30 3.41 1.66 7.03
CA VAL A 30 2.67 2.17 8.18
C VAL A 30 1.33 1.44 8.29
N PRO A 31 1.10 0.67 9.37
CA PRO A 31 -0.17 -0.03 9.58
C PRO A 31 -1.37 0.91 9.51
N GLY A 32 -2.39 0.50 8.76
CA GLY A 32 -3.62 1.28 8.58
C GLY A 32 -3.52 2.45 7.60
N PHE A 33 -2.34 2.77 7.07
CA PHE A 33 -2.21 3.81 6.05
C PHE A 33 -2.26 3.21 4.64
N TRP A 34 -3.29 3.59 3.90
CA TRP A 34 -3.54 3.22 2.51
C TRP A 34 -3.89 4.47 1.74
N TYR A 35 -3.42 4.58 0.50
CA TYR A 35 -3.86 5.66 -0.38
C TYR A 35 -4.13 5.16 -1.80
N MET A 36 -5.03 5.89 -2.45
CA MET A 36 -5.48 5.64 -3.81
C MET A 36 -5.02 6.80 -4.68
N THR A 37 -4.71 6.50 -5.93
CA THR A 37 -4.20 7.49 -6.89
C THR A 37 -4.53 7.06 -8.32
N GLY A 38 -4.48 8.02 -9.23
CA GLY A 38 -4.89 7.85 -10.62
C GLY A 38 -6.32 8.32 -10.88
N SER A 39 -6.84 7.99 -12.07
CA SER A 39 -8.17 8.41 -12.50
C SER A 39 -9.28 7.49 -11.98
N PHE A 40 -10.54 7.88 -12.19
CA PHE A 40 -11.71 7.06 -11.85
C PHE A 40 -11.67 5.64 -12.44
N LEU A 41 -11.07 5.49 -13.62
CA LEU A 41 -10.90 4.18 -14.26
C LEU A 41 -10.02 3.26 -13.41
N TRP A 42 -8.92 3.78 -12.88
CA TRP A 42 -8.01 3.05 -12.00
C TRP A 42 -8.71 2.71 -10.69
N SER A 43 -9.42 3.68 -10.11
CA SER A 43 -10.15 3.47 -8.87
C SER A 43 -11.19 2.36 -8.96
N ARG A 44 -11.90 2.27 -10.09
CA ARG A 44 -12.85 1.19 -10.34
C ARG A 44 -12.17 -0.17 -10.45
N SER A 45 -11.03 -0.26 -11.12
CA SER A 45 -10.31 -1.52 -11.33
C SER A 45 -9.63 -2.03 -10.05
N PHE A 46 -9.04 -1.14 -9.26
CA PHE A 46 -8.18 -1.51 -8.14
C PHE A 46 -8.85 -1.45 -6.76
N SER A 47 -10.03 -0.87 -6.63
CA SER A 47 -10.77 -0.82 -5.35
C SER A 47 -11.13 -2.20 -4.80
N LYS A 48 -11.58 -3.12 -5.65
CA LYS A 48 -11.91 -4.50 -5.24
C LYS A 48 -10.71 -5.29 -4.71
N PRO A 49 -9.58 -5.39 -5.44
CA PRO A 49 -8.40 -6.09 -4.90
C PRO A 49 -7.83 -5.39 -3.66
N LEU A 50 -7.88 -4.06 -3.58
CA LEU A 50 -7.47 -3.33 -2.38
C LEU A 50 -8.35 -3.68 -1.16
N ALA A 51 -9.67 -3.72 -1.33
CA ALA A 51 -10.58 -4.10 -0.24
C ALA A 51 -10.33 -5.53 0.24
N LEU A 52 -10.03 -6.46 -0.67
CA LEU A 52 -9.68 -7.84 -0.30
C LEU A 52 -8.35 -7.92 0.46
N GLN A 53 -7.35 -7.14 0.06
CA GLN A 53 -6.07 -7.07 0.79
C GLN A 53 -6.28 -6.56 2.21
N ILE A 54 -7.03 -5.45 2.38
CA ILE A 54 -7.36 -4.89 3.69
C ILE A 54 -8.09 -5.93 4.53
N LYS A 55 -9.10 -6.60 3.95
CA LYS A 55 -9.87 -7.61 4.67
C LYS A 55 -9.02 -8.82 5.09
N ALA A 56 -8.12 -9.28 4.22
CA ALA A 56 -7.20 -10.36 4.55
C ALA A 56 -6.27 -10.01 5.72
N VAL A 57 -5.83 -8.75 5.78
CA VAL A 57 -5.05 -8.24 6.92
C VAL A 57 -5.89 -8.19 8.20
N GLU A 58 -7.11 -7.67 8.14
CA GLU A 58 -8.02 -7.58 9.31
C GLU A 58 -8.42 -8.96 9.86
N GLU A 59 -8.59 -9.96 8.99
CA GLU A 59 -8.91 -11.34 9.37
C GLU A 59 -7.66 -12.14 9.80
N GLY A 60 -6.47 -11.53 9.80
CA GLY A 60 -5.23 -12.21 10.16
C GLY A 60 -4.76 -13.26 9.14
N LEU A 61 -5.30 -13.25 7.94
CA LEU A 61 -4.89 -14.12 6.82
C LEU A 61 -3.56 -13.65 6.19
N ASN A 62 -3.16 -12.40 6.46
CA ASN A 62 -1.92 -11.83 5.95
C ASN A 62 -1.23 -10.93 7.01
N PRO A 63 -0.69 -11.51 8.09
CA PRO A 63 -0.12 -10.77 9.22
C PRO A 63 1.24 -10.13 8.91
N ASP A 64 2.03 -10.75 8.02
CA ASP A 64 3.36 -10.29 7.64
C ASP A 64 3.35 -9.15 6.62
N TYR A 65 2.17 -8.75 6.16
CA TYR A 65 2.01 -7.83 5.03
C TYR A 65 2.57 -6.42 5.27
N TYR A 66 2.58 -5.97 6.53
CA TYR A 66 3.22 -4.70 6.93
C TYR A 66 4.73 -4.83 7.17
N LEU A 67 5.23 -6.06 7.34
CA LEU A 67 6.64 -6.34 7.64
C LEU A 67 7.46 -6.63 6.37
N SER A 68 6.79 -6.92 5.25
CA SER A 68 7.43 -7.29 3.99
C SER A 68 7.97 -6.10 3.18
N SER A 69 7.71 -4.86 3.59
CA SER A 69 8.35 -3.66 3.03
C SER A 69 9.67 -3.43 3.77
N LYS A 70 10.65 -4.31 3.55
CA LYS A 70 12.02 -4.14 4.03
C LYS A 70 12.91 -3.61 2.93
#